data_AF-A0A939LZ26-F1
#
_entry.id   AF-A0A939LZ26-F1
#
_cell.length_a   1.000
_cell.length_b   1.000
_cell.length_c   1.000
_cell.angle_alpha   90.00
_cell.angle_beta   90.00
_cell.angle_gamma   90.00
#
_symmetry.space_group_name_H-M   'P 1'
#
loop_
_entity.id
_entity.type
_entity.pdbx_description
1 polymer ?
#
loop_
_entity_poly.entity_id
_entity_poly.type
_entity_poly.pdbx_seq_one_letter_code
_entity_poly.pdbx_strand_id
1 'polypeptide(L)'
;MNTIATTADDTQWVLTLSCIDGPGIVHAISGAIVAAGGNIAESQQFSSHDTARFFMRLQIEAVAQPETFEERFSAALTPVTERYHMSWRLDRVGRPVRTLLLASTATHCVNDLLYRQRAGQLPIEVPLILSNHETVRDLAEFYGVDFEHRPIAGEADKAAFEARVLEAVEQHDIELVVLARYMQILSPELCEALEGRAINIHHSFLPGFKGANPYKQAHRRGVKLIGATAHFVTTDLDEGPIIEQDVVRVDHSYSSRELVQLGQDEEARVLRRAVGWFAENRVLADGARTIIFR
;
A
#
# COMPACT_ATOMS: atom_id res chain seq x y z
N MET A 1 4.78 4.38 40.49
CA MET A 1 5.69 3.98 39.39
C MET A 1 4.93 2.96 38.57
N ASN A 2 4.22 3.41 37.54
CA ASN A 2 3.54 2.49 36.61
C ASN A 2 4.60 1.93 35.68
N THR A 3 4.99 0.68 35.91
CA THR A 3 5.71 -0.13 34.94
C THR A 3 4.76 -0.32 33.77
N ILE A 4 5.03 0.36 32.65
CA ILE A 4 4.36 0.12 31.38
C ILE A 4 4.75 -1.31 31.00
N ALA A 5 3.79 -2.23 31.07
CA ALA A 5 3.98 -3.57 30.57
C ALA A 5 4.17 -3.46 29.06
N THR A 6 5.37 -3.77 28.57
CA THR A 6 5.67 -3.96 27.16
C THR A 6 4.71 -5.03 26.63
N THR A 7 3.76 -4.64 25.80
CA THR A 7 2.93 -5.59 25.05
C THR A 7 3.83 -6.35 24.07
N ALA A 8 3.50 -7.60 23.77
CA ALA A 8 4.32 -8.49 22.92
C ALA A 8 4.68 -7.92 21.52
N ASP A 9 4.01 -6.86 21.07
CA ASP A 9 4.30 -6.15 19.81
C ASP A 9 5.56 -5.25 19.87
N ASP A 10 6.01 -4.80 21.05
CA ASP A 10 7.15 -3.87 21.15
C ASP A 10 8.51 -4.55 20.95
N THR A 11 8.54 -5.88 20.84
CA THR A 11 9.75 -6.66 20.62
C THR A 11 9.87 -7.18 19.20
N GLN A 12 8.89 -6.94 18.33
CA GLN A 12 8.87 -7.48 16.96
C GLN A 12 9.06 -6.39 15.91
N TRP A 13 10.04 -6.61 15.04
CA TRP A 13 10.47 -5.68 14.02
C TRP A 13 10.39 -6.30 12.63
N VAL A 14 10.15 -5.49 11.60
CA VAL A 14 10.26 -5.88 10.19
C VAL A 14 11.39 -5.09 9.55
N LEU A 15 12.40 -5.80 9.05
CA LEU A 15 13.43 -5.23 8.19
C LEU A 15 13.09 -5.53 6.74
N THR A 16 13.03 -4.49 5.91
CA THR A 16 13.07 -4.63 4.45
C THR A 16 14.34 -4.00 3.91
N LEU A 17 14.91 -4.60 2.87
CA LEU A 17 16.08 -4.05 2.20
C LEU A 17 16.16 -4.46 0.74
N SER A 18 16.88 -3.64 -0.04
CA SER A 18 17.30 -3.98 -1.39
C SER A 18 18.70 -3.43 -1.69
N CYS A 19 19.46 -4.16 -2.51
CA CYS A 19 20.78 -3.77 -2.97
C CYS A 19 21.14 -4.47 -4.29
N ILE A 20 22.35 -4.21 -4.80
CA ILE A 20 22.93 -5.02 -5.88
C ILE A 20 23.20 -6.43 -5.33
N ASP A 21 22.87 -7.46 -6.10
CA ASP A 21 23.06 -8.85 -5.67
C ASP A 21 24.55 -9.23 -5.60
N GLY A 22 24.88 -10.13 -4.67
CA GLY A 22 26.25 -10.55 -4.43
C GLY A 22 26.42 -11.48 -3.22
N PRO A 23 27.56 -12.19 -3.13
CA PRO A 23 27.79 -13.11 -2.03
C PRO A 23 27.93 -12.39 -0.67
N GLY A 24 27.47 -13.06 0.38
CA GLY A 24 27.67 -12.64 1.76
C GLY A 24 26.61 -11.69 2.33
N ILE A 25 25.66 -11.20 1.52
CA ILE A 25 24.59 -10.30 1.96
C ILE A 25 23.83 -10.88 3.17
N VAL A 26 23.26 -12.08 3.00
CA VAL A 26 22.46 -12.77 4.03
C VAL A 26 23.28 -13.03 5.30
N HIS A 27 24.55 -13.41 5.15
CA HIS A 27 25.45 -13.63 6.29
C HIS A 27 25.72 -12.34 7.07
N ALA A 28 25.99 -11.23 6.37
CA ALA A 28 26.26 -9.95 7.00
C ALA A 28 25.02 -9.42 7.76
N ILE A 29 23.83 -9.53 7.17
CA ILE A 29 22.57 -9.12 7.80
C ILE A 29 22.27 -9.97 9.04
N SER A 30 22.30 -11.30 8.90
CA SER A 30 22.04 -12.20 10.04
C SER A 30 23.07 -12.01 11.16
N GLY A 31 24.34 -11.76 10.84
CA GLY A 31 25.37 -11.40 11.81
C GLY A 31 25.05 -10.12 12.58
N ALA A 32 24.59 -9.07 11.89
CA ALA A 32 24.17 -7.82 12.52
C ALA A 32 22.96 -8.01 13.46
N ILE A 33 21.99 -8.84 13.06
CA ILE A 33 20.82 -9.19 13.91
C ILE A 33 21.27 -9.87 15.20
N VAL A 34 22.14 -10.88 15.10
CA VAL A 34 22.67 -11.60 16.26
C VAL A 34 23.49 -10.66 17.16
N ALA A 35 24.33 -9.80 16.58
CA ALA A 35 25.13 -8.82 17.33
C ALA A 35 24.26 -7.83 18.14
N ALA A 36 23.06 -7.50 17.63
CA ALA A 36 22.10 -6.66 18.31
C ALA A 36 21.25 -7.40 19.36
N GLY A 37 21.38 -8.73 19.46
CA GLY A 37 20.59 -9.57 20.36
C GLY A 37 19.20 -9.94 19.81
N GLY A 38 19.05 -9.96 18.49
CA GLY A 38 17.82 -10.35 17.81
C GLY A 38 17.80 -11.82 17.38
N ASN A 39 16.60 -12.35 17.18
CA ASN A 39 16.32 -13.65 16.59
C ASN A 39 15.44 -13.47 15.33
N ILE A 40 15.64 -14.29 14.30
CA ILE A 40 14.84 -14.21 13.08
C ILE A 40 13.60 -15.09 13.25
N ALA A 41 12.42 -14.47 13.20
CA ALA A 41 11.13 -15.16 13.28
C ALA A 41 10.58 -15.55 11.89
N GLU A 42 10.77 -14.67 10.90
CA GLU A 42 10.38 -14.91 9.50
C GLU A 42 11.51 -14.40 8.59
N SER A 43 11.78 -15.10 7.49
CA SER A 43 12.81 -14.70 6.52
C SER A 43 12.39 -15.03 5.09
N GLN A 44 12.35 -14.01 4.24
CA GLN A 44 12.14 -14.16 2.81
C GLN A 44 13.19 -13.35 2.04
N GLN A 45 13.69 -13.89 0.93
CA GLN A 45 14.65 -13.23 0.07
C GLN A 45 14.38 -13.54 -1.40
N PHE A 46 14.79 -12.63 -2.28
CA PHE A 46 14.66 -12.80 -3.72
C PHE A 46 15.82 -12.12 -4.44
N SER A 47 16.45 -12.85 -5.37
CA SER A 47 17.43 -12.30 -6.32
C SER A 47 16.76 -12.13 -7.68
N SER A 48 16.61 -10.88 -8.12
CA SER A 48 16.12 -10.54 -9.46
C SER A 48 17.27 -10.66 -10.45
N HIS A 49 17.25 -11.69 -11.29
CA HIS A 49 18.24 -11.84 -12.37
C HIS A 49 18.10 -10.76 -13.45
N ASP A 50 16.89 -10.23 -13.65
CA ASP A 50 16.61 -9.20 -14.66
C ASP A 50 17.25 -7.85 -14.30
N THR A 51 17.21 -7.49 -13.01
CA THR A 51 17.74 -6.21 -12.52
C THR A 51 19.06 -6.34 -11.76
N ALA A 52 19.56 -7.56 -11.58
CA ALA A 52 20.73 -7.90 -10.76
C ALA A 52 20.63 -7.35 -9.32
N ARG A 53 19.41 -7.27 -8.79
CA ARG A 53 19.12 -6.77 -7.45
C ARG A 53 18.76 -7.90 -6.50
N PHE A 54 19.10 -7.72 -5.24
CA PHE A 54 18.70 -8.56 -4.12
C PHE A 54 17.68 -7.83 -3.26
N PHE A 55 16.68 -8.56 -2.79
CA PHE A 55 15.59 -8.08 -1.93
C PHE A 55 15.44 -9.01 -0.74
N MET A 56 15.15 -8.46 0.44
CA MET A 56 14.92 -9.26 1.63
C MET A 56 13.88 -8.61 2.53
N ARG A 57 13.06 -9.46 3.17
CA ARG A 57 12.17 -9.11 4.28
C ARG A 57 12.43 -10.08 5.43
N LEU A 58 12.71 -9.53 6.60
CA LEU A 58 12.91 -10.29 7.84
C LEU A 58 11.95 -9.79 8.90
N GLN A 59 11.30 -10.71 9.62
CA GLN A 59 10.70 -10.41 10.91
C GLN A 59 11.69 -10.79 12.01
N ILE A 60 12.01 -9.85 12.88
CA ILE A 60 13.05 -9.96 13.89
C ILE A 60 12.42 -9.80 15.27
N GLU A 61 12.66 -10.75 16.15
CA GLU A 61 12.31 -10.69 17.56
C GLU A 61 13.51 -10.19 18.36
N ALA A 62 13.35 -9.09 19.10
CA ALA A 62 14.34 -8.55 20.00
C ALA A 62 14.37 -9.37 21.30
N VAL A 63 15.30 -10.32 21.41
CA VAL A 63 15.37 -11.27 22.53
C VAL A 63 16.11 -10.67 23.73
N ALA A 64 17.15 -9.87 23.49
CA ALA A 64 17.94 -9.23 24.54
C ALA A 64 17.76 -7.71 24.50
N GLN A 65 17.56 -7.09 25.67
CA GLN A 65 17.46 -5.62 25.83
C GLN A 65 16.56 -4.98 24.74
N PRO A 66 15.28 -5.38 24.63
CA PRO A 66 14.39 -4.97 23.56
C PRO A 66 14.21 -3.45 23.48
N GLU A 67 14.28 -2.74 24.61
CA GLU A 67 14.14 -1.29 24.71
C GLU A 67 15.22 -0.49 23.95
N THR A 68 16.37 -1.12 23.69
CA THR A 68 17.52 -0.51 22.99
C THR A 68 17.88 -1.28 21.71
N PHE A 69 17.00 -2.19 21.27
CA PHE A 69 17.25 -3.05 20.12
C PHE A 69 17.43 -2.26 18.83
N GLU A 70 16.54 -1.30 18.55
CA GLU A 70 16.59 -0.48 17.33
C GLU A 70 17.92 0.26 17.17
N GLU A 71 18.39 0.91 18.23
CA GLU A 71 19.66 1.65 18.23
C GLU A 71 20.85 0.72 17.99
N ARG A 72 20.91 -0.40 18.73
CA ARG A 72 22.00 -1.39 18.57
C ARG A 72 21.97 -2.04 17.19
N PHE A 73 20.79 -2.40 16.70
CA PHE A 73 20.63 -3.04 15.41
C PHE A 73 21.01 -2.09 14.28
N SER A 74 20.56 -0.83 14.32
CA SER A 74 20.94 0.19 13.35
C SER A 74 22.46 0.40 13.32
N ALA A 75 23.11 0.45 14.50
CA ALA A 75 24.56 0.57 14.60
C ALA A 75 25.30 -0.67 14.05
N ALA A 76 24.80 -1.88 14.32
CA ALA A 76 25.36 -3.12 13.79
C ALA A 76 25.14 -3.28 12.27
N LEU A 77 24.04 -2.73 11.75
CA LEU A 77 23.66 -2.82 10.34
C LEU A 77 24.36 -1.75 9.47
N THR A 78 24.71 -0.59 10.03
CA THR A 78 25.40 0.51 9.32
C THR A 78 26.57 0.03 8.45
N PRO A 79 27.59 -0.68 8.98
CA PRO A 79 28.73 -1.12 8.15
C PRO A 79 28.33 -2.11 7.04
N VAL A 80 27.24 -2.86 7.22
CA VAL A 80 26.69 -3.77 6.21
C VAL A 80 26.02 -2.96 5.10
N THR A 81 25.19 -1.98 5.46
CA THR A 81 24.47 -1.15 4.50
C THR A 81 25.41 -0.29 3.67
N GLU A 82 26.49 0.22 4.25
CA GLU A 82 27.54 0.95 3.54
C GLU A 82 28.30 0.05 2.55
N ARG A 83 28.70 -1.16 2.99
CA ARG A 83 29.44 -2.11 2.16
C ARG A 83 28.67 -2.55 0.92
N TYR A 84 27.36 -2.75 1.06
CA TYR A 84 26.50 -3.28 0.00
C TYR A 84 25.63 -2.21 -0.66
N HIS A 85 25.78 -0.94 -0.28
CA HIS A 85 24.96 0.18 -0.75
C HIS A 85 23.45 -0.12 -0.64
N MET A 86 23.03 -0.63 0.52
CA MET A 86 21.65 -1.06 0.74
C MET A 86 20.72 0.13 0.97
N SER A 87 19.58 0.11 0.31
CA SER A 87 18.39 0.82 0.80
C SER A 87 17.65 -0.10 1.76
N TRP A 88 17.31 0.39 2.95
CA TRP A 88 16.66 -0.42 3.99
C TRP A 88 15.69 0.41 4.83
N ARG A 89 14.73 -0.27 5.43
CA ARG A 89 13.79 0.28 6.40
C ARG A 89 13.60 -0.74 7.52
N LEU A 90 13.60 -0.27 8.75
CA LEU A 90 13.19 -1.03 9.91
C LEU A 90 11.91 -0.43 10.46
N ASP A 91 10.94 -1.28 10.73
CA ASP A 91 9.64 -0.88 11.25
C ASP A 91 9.19 -1.86 12.34
N ARG A 92 8.12 -1.51 13.06
CA ARG A 92 7.51 -2.40 14.06
C ARG A 92 6.42 -3.25 13.42
N VAL A 93 6.35 -4.52 13.80
CA VAL A 93 5.27 -5.41 13.36
C VAL A 93 3.93 -4.87 13.88
N GLY A 94 2.93 -4.81 13.00
CA GLY A 94 1.56 -4.45 13.37
C GLY A 94 1.33 -2.95 13.63
N ARG A 95 2.36 -2.09 13.57
CA ARG A 95 2.19 -0.64 13.69
C ARG A 95 1.25 -0.15 12.57
N PRO A 96 0.15 0.56 12.90
CA PRO A 96 -0.74 1.09 11.88
C PRO A 96 -0.01 2.09 10.97
N VAL A 97 -0.13 1.88 9.66
CA VAL A 97 0.37 2.81 8.65
C VAL A 97 -0.63 3.95 8.50
N ARG A 98 -0.16 5.18 8.70
CA ARG A 98 -1.00 6.38 8.60
C ARG A 98 -1.38 6.61 7.13
N THR A 99 -2.66 6.55 6.83
CA THR A 99 -3.19 6.38 5.47
C THR A 99 -4.24 7.44 5.13
N LEU A 100 -3.99 8.24 4.10
CA LEU A 100 -4.96 9.18 3.55
C LEU A 100 -5.81 8.48 2.49
N LEU A 101 -7.13 8.58 2.58
CA LEU A 101 -8.02 8.10 1.50
C LEU A 101 -8.46 9.25 0.61
N LEU A 102 -8.29 9.09 -0.70
CA LEU A 102 -8.89 9.93 -1.72
C LEU A 102 -10.12 9.22 -2.30
N ALA A 103 -11.25 9.91 -2.36
CA ALA A 103 -12.52 9.31 -2.78
C ALA A 103 -13.28 10.19 -3.79
N SER A 104 -14.19 9.56 -4.54
CA SER A 104 -15.16 10.24 -5.38
C SER A 104 -16.58 9.80 -4.99
N THR A 105 -17.38 9.26 -5.92
CA THR A 105 -18.77 8.85 -5.64
C THR A 105 -18.91 7.36 -5.27
N ALA A 106 -17.92 6.53 -5.60
CA ALA A 106 -17.96 5.11 -5.31
C ALA A 106 -17.57 4.85 -3.84
N THR A 107 -18.42 4.15 -3.10
CA THR A 107 -18.27 3.97 -1.65
C THR A 107 -17.66 2.63 -1.25
N HIS A 108 -17.63 1.63 -2.14
CA HIS A 108 -17.32 0.23 -1.82
C HIS A 108 -15.88 0.04 -1.31
N CYS A 109 -14.89 0.63 -1.97
CA CYS A 109 -13.48 0.54 -1.54
C CYS A 109 -13.25 1.23 -0.19
N VAL A 110 -13.80 2.44 -0.01
CA VAL A 110 -13.71 3.17 1.27
C VAL A 110 -14.34 2.34 2.39
N ASN A 111 -15.54 1.79 2.16
CA ASN A 111 -16.23 0.98 3.16
C ASN A 111 -15.45 -0.27 3.55
N ASP A 112 -14.91 -1.04 2.59
CA ASP A 112 -14.15 -2.25 2.94
C ASP A 112 -12.88 -1.91 3.70
N LEU A 113 -12.11 -0.88 3.30
CA LEU A 113 -10.90 -0.47 4.02
C LEU A 113 -11.21 -0.06 5.47
N LEU A 114 -12.21 0.80 5.69
CA LEU A 114 -12.58 1.26 7.03
C LEU A 114 -13.17 0.14 7.89
N TYR A 115 -13.97 -0.75 7.30
CA TYR A 115 -14.47 -1.95 7.98
C TYR A 115 -13.32 -2.82 8.48
N ARG A 116 -12.34 -3.12 7.61
CA ARG A 116 -11.19 -3.99 7.94
C ARG A 116 -10.28 -3.36 8.99
N GLN A 117 -10.03 -2.06 8.89
CA GLN A 117 -9.31 -1.30 9.91
C GLN A 117 -10.01 -1.43 11.27
N ARG A 118 -11.31 -1.11 11.33
CA ARG A 118 -12.09 -1.16 12.58
C ARG A 118 -12.15 -2.58 13.17
N ALA A 119 -12.13 -3.60 12.33
CA ALA A 119 -12.08 -5.00 12.74
C ALA A 119 -10.69 -5.48 13.18
N GLY A 120 -9.65 -4.63 13.13
CA GLY A 120 -8.27 -5.01 13.44
C GLY A 120 -7.63 -5.95 12.40
N GLN A 121 -8.19 -5.99 11.18
CA GLN A 121 -7.77 -6.89 10.10
C GLN A 121 -6.88 -6.21 9.05
N LEU A 122 -6.68 -4.89 9.17
CA LEU A 122 -5.85 -4.10 8.28
C LEU A 122 -5.11 -3.08 9.13
N PRO A 123 -3.77 -3.16 9.24
CA PRO A 123 -2.98 -2.31 10.12
C PRO A 123 -2.75 -0.94 9.48
N ILE A 124 -3.83 -0.19 9.28
CA ILE A 124 -3.79 1.21 8.84
C ILE A 124 -4.52 2.09 9.85
N GLU A 125 -4.15 3.37 9.88
CA GLU A 125 -4.91 4.41 10.56
C GLU A 125 -5.32 5.43 9.52
N VAL A 126 -6.62 5.69 9.37
CA VAL A 126 -7.12 6.70 8.45
C VAL A 126 -7.54 7.95 9.24
N PRO A 127 -6.69 8.99 9.32
CA PRO A 127 -7.03 10.22 10.03
C PRO A 127 -7.95 11.14 9.21
N LEU A 128 -7.92 11.04 7.87
CA LEU A 128 -8.67 11.94 6.99
C LEU A 128 -9.09 11.23 5.70
N ILE A 129 -10.28 11.58 5.21
CA ILE A 129 -10.75 11.28 3.85
C ILE A 129 -10.94 12.60 3.11
N LEU A 130 -10.23 12.76 1.99
CA LEU A 130 -10.43 13.87 1.06
C LEU A 130 -11.26 13.39 -0.13
N SER A 131 -12.31 14.12 -0.47
CA SER A 131 -13.19 13.74 -1.57
C SER A 131 -13.62 14.93 -2.41
N ASN A 132 -13.72 14.72 -3.72
CA ASN A 132 -14.30 15.72 -4.62
C ASN A 132 -15.84 15.70 -4.62
N HIS A 133 -16.46 14.75 -3.91
CA HIS A 133 -17.91 14.63 -3.72
C HIS A 133 -18.29 14.37 -2.26
N GLU A 134 -19.52 14.73 -1.89
CA GLU A 134 -20.08 14.50 -0.54
C GLU A 134 -20.47 13.03 -0.27
N THR A 135 -20.46 12.16 -1.28
CA THR A 135 -21.09 10.83 -1.25
C THR A 135 -20.58 9.89 -0.15
N VAL A 136 -19.34 10.04 0.30
CA VAL A 136 -18.74 9.19 1.34
C VAL A 136 -18.77 9.82 2.74
N ARG A 137 -19.36 11.02 2.93
CA ARG A 137 -19.38 11.73 4.22
C ARG A 137 -20.01 10.90 5.33
N ASP A 138 -21.26 10.47 5.15
CA ASP A 138 -22.00 9.70 6.16
C ASP A 138 -21.26 8.41 6.55
N LEU A 139 -20.55 7.82 5.59
CA LEU A 139 -19.72 6.64 5.80
C LEU A 139 -18.49 6.96 6.66
N ALA A 140 -17.78 8.05 6.37
CA ALA A 140 -16.64 8.52 7.15
C ALA A 140 -17.05 8.81 8.60
N GLU A 141 -18.16 9.55 8.78
CA GLU A 141 -18.72 9.89 10.08
C GLU A 141 -19.12 8.62 10.88
N PHE A 142 -19.72 7.63 10.22
CA PHE A 142 -20.06 6.35 10.85
C PHE A 142 -18.84 5.59 11.41
N TYR A 143 -17.69 5.68 10.74
CA TYR A 143 -16.43 5.09 11.21
C TYR A 143 -15.62 6.03 12.12
N GLY A 144 -16.07 7.26 12.33
CA GLY A 144 -15.39 8.26 13.17
C GLY A 144 -14.12 8.81 12.53
N VAL A 145 -14.08 8.92 11.20
CA VAL A 145 -12.95 9.44 10.43
C VAL A 145 -13.27 10.85 9.95
N ASP A 146 -12.31 11.79 10.07
CA ASP A 146 -12.49 13.15 9.58
C ASP A 146 -12.69 13.15 8.07
N PHE A 147 -13.58 14.03 7.60
CA PHE A 147 -13.94 14.11 6.19
C PHE A 147 -13.92 15.55 5.69
N GLU A 148 -13.28 15.75 4.55
CA GLU A 148 -13.16 17.05 3.92
C GLU A 148 -13.59 16.98 2.44
N HIS A 149 -14.66 17.71 2.13
CA HIS A 149 -15.18 17.84 0.77
C HIS A 149 -14.56 19.04 0.07
N ARG A 150 -13.99 18.80 -1.12
CA ARG A 150 -13.45 19.85 -1.99
C ARG A 150 -13.86 19.62 -3.44
N PRO A 151 -14.93 20.28 -3.93
CA PRO A 151 -15.38 20.09 -5.30
C PRO A 151 -14.33 20.56 -6.31
N ILE A 152 -14.25 19.86 -7.44
CA ILE A 152 -13.35 20.21 -8.55
C ILE A 152 -14.21 20.54 -9.77
N ALA A 153 -14.30 21.82 -10.14
CA ALA A 153 -15.04 22.27 -11.32
C ALA A 153 -14.11 22.67 -12.49
N GLY A 154 -12.84 22.95 -12.21
CA GLY A 154 -11.83 23.22 -13.22
C GLY A 154 -10.40 23.07 -12.70
N GLU A 155 -9.43 23.47 -13.53
CA GLU A 155 -8.01 23.24 -13.26
C GLU A 155 -7.51 23.93 -11.99
N ALA A 156 -8.02 25.12 -11.68
CA ALA A 156 -7.66 25.84 -10.45
C ALA A 156 -8.12 25.10 -9.18
N ASP A 157 -9.32 24.52 -9.20
CA ASP A 157 -9.83 23.73 -8.08
C ASP A 157 -9.05 22.42 -7.93
N LYS A 158 -8.69 21.81 -9.06
CA LYS A 158 -7.84 20.61 -9.08
C LYS A 158 -6.48 20.90 -8.45
N ALA A 159 -5.81 21.96 -8.88
CA ALA A 159 -4.53 22.37 -8.30
C ALA A 159 -4.66 22.65 -6.79
N ALA A 160 -5.74 23.30 -6.35
CA ALA A 160 -6.00 23.53 -4.93
C ALA A 160 -6.30 22.24 -4.14
N PHE A 161 -6.99 21.28 -4.76
CA PHE A 161 -7.23 19.95 -4.16
C PHE A 161 -5.91 19.20 -3.99
N GLU A 162 -5.07 19.16 -5.00
CA GLU A 162 -3.78 18.47 -4.96
C GLU A 162 -2.80 19.12 -3.97
N ALA A 163 -2.77 20.45 -3.89
CA ALA A 163 -2.04 21.16 -2.85
C ALA A 163 -2.52 20.75 -1.45
N ARG A 164 -3.84 20.67 -1.24
CA ARG A 164 -4.41 20.21 0.03
C ARG A 164 -4.04 18.75 0.36
N VAL A 165 -3.94 17.86 -0.64
CA VAL A 165 -3.48 16.48 -0.45
C VAL A 165 -2.07 16.48 0.16
N LEU A 166 -1.15 17.28 -0.39
CA LEU A 166 0.21 17.39 0.14
C LEU A 166 0.24 17.99 1.56
N GLU A 167 -0.56 19.05 1.80
CA GLU A 167 -0.72 19.60 3.15
C GLU A 167 -1.25 18.56 4.15
N ALA A 168 -2.21 17.71 3.74
CA ALA A 168 -2.75 16.65 4.60
C ALA A 168 -1.69 15.58 4.88
N VAL A 169 -0.86 15.26 3.88
CA VAL A 169 0.24 14.32 4.03
C VAL A 169 1.21 14.79 5.12
N GLU A 170 1.58 16.07 5.11
CA GLU A 170 2.45 16.66 6.13
C GLU A 170 1.75 16.79 7.50
N GLN A 171 0.52 17.33 7.53
CA GLN A 171 -0.21 17.60 8.78
C GLN A 171 -0.51 16.34 9.59
N HIS A 172 -0.76 15.23 8.91
CA HIS A 172 -1.16 13.98 9.54
C HIS A 172 -0.07 12.91 9.50
N ASP A 173 1.18 13.25 9.17
CA ASP A 173 2.29 12.28 9.03
C ASP A 173 1.87 11.05 8.22
N ILE A 174 1.18 11.28 7.11
CA ILE A 174 0.70 10.19 6.26
C ILE A 174 1.93 9.45 5.73
N GLU A 175 1.81 8.13 5.58
CA GLU A 175 2.80 7.25 4.99
C GLU A 175 2.29 6.66 3.66
N LEU A 176 0.97 6.48 3.53
CA LEU A 176 0.32 5.93 2.35
C LEU A 176 -0.87 6.79 1.91
N VAL A 177 -0.97 7.09 0.62
CA VAL A 177 -2.17 7.65 0.00
C VAL A 177 -2.88 6.56 -0.79
N VAL A 178 -4.19 6.41 -0.61
CA VAL A 178 -4.99 5.41 -1.33
C VAL A 178 -6.06 6.10 -2.16
N LEU A 179 -6.02 5.87 -3.48
CA LEU A 179 -7.03 6.32 -4.42
C LEU A 179 -8.16 5.28 -4.40
N ALA A 180 -9.07 5.40 -3.43
CA ALA A 180 -10.18 4.48 -3.23
C ALA A 180 -11.30 4.73 -4.25
N ARG A 181 -11.02 4.41 -5.52
CA ARG A 181 -11.84 4.79 -6.68
C ARG A 181 -12.01 6.30 -6.82
N TYR A 182 -10.93 7.02 -6.57
CA TYR A 182 -10.81 8.42 -6.93
C TYR A 182 -10.74 8.55 -8.46
N MET A 183 -11.64 9.36 -9.03
CA MET A 183 -11.85 9.39 -10.49
C MET A 183 -11.12 10.55 -11.19
N GLN A 184 -10.43 11.42 -10.46
CA GLN A 184 -9.61 12.47 -11.06
C GLN A 184 -8.22 11.95 -11.37
N ILE A 185 -7.71 12.30 -12.55
CA ILE A 185 -6.33 12.03 -12.95
C ILE A 185 -5.43 12.96 -12.13
N LEU A 186 -4.45 12.41 -11.41
CA LEU A 186 -3.48 13.21 -10.67
C LEU A 186 -2.54 13.95 -11.63
N SER A 187 -2.10 15.15 -11.26
CA SER A 187 -1.03 15.84 -11.97
C SER A 187 0.30 15.07 -11.88
N PRO A 188 1.20 15.25 -12.87
CA PRO A 188 2.54 14.69 -12.79
C PRO A 188 3.28 15.07 -11.50
N GLU A 189 3.12 16.32 -11.06
CA GLU A 189 3.75 16.85 -9.85
C GLU A 189 3.28 16.12 -8.59
N LEU A 190 1.98 15.83 -8.48
CA LEU A 190 1.45 15.06 -7.36
C LEU A 190 1.87 13.58 -7.43
N CYS A 191 1.92 13.00 -8.63
CA CYS A 191 2.43 11.64 -8.81
C CYS A 191 3.88 11.50 -8.35
N GLU A 192 4.75 12.45 -8.72
CA GLU A 192 6.16 12.47 -8.29
C GLU A 192 6.28 12.65 -6.77
N ALA A 193 5.51 13.57 -6.18
CA ALA A 193 5.51 13.79 -4.73
C ALA A 193 5.04 12.57 -3.91
N LEU A 194 4.23 11.70 -4.52
CA LEU A 194 3.69 10.49 -3.91
C LEU A 194 4.31 9.19 -4.44
N GLU A 195 5.46 9.27 -5.12
CA GLU A 195 6.13 8.11 -5.70
C GLU A 195 6.40 7.03 -4.65
N GLY A 196 6.01 5.78 -4.97
CA GLY A 196 6.18 4.62 -4.09
C GLY A 196 5.27 4.61 -2.85
N ARG A 197 4.37 5.60 -2.70
CA ARG A 197 3.50 5.76 -1.52
C ARG A 197 2.07 6.18 -1.84
N ALA A 198 1.65 6.06 -3.10
CA ALA A 198 0.26 6.15 -3.53
C ALA A 198 -0.20 4.86 -4.24
N ILE A 199 -1.29 4.25 -3.76
CA ILE A 199 -1.88 3.04 -4.36
C ILE A 199 -3.20 3.39 -5.02
N ASN A 200 -3.37 2.96 -6.27
CA ASN A 200 -4.62 3.08 -7.02
C ASN A 200 -5.26 1.70 -7.25
N ILE A 201 -6.56 1.70 -7.54
CA ILE A 201 -7.32 0.51 -7.96
C ILE A 201 -8.04 0.77 -9.29
N HIS A 202 -7.74 -0.08 -10.26
CA HIS A 202 -8.36 -0.06 -11.59
C HIS A 202 -9.24 -1.32 -11.79
N HIS A 203 -10.42 -1.16 -12.38
CA HIS A 203 -11.46 -2.19 -12.57
C HIS A 203 -11.23 -3.15 -13.74
N SER A 204 -10.05 -3.11 -14.32
CA SER A 204 -9.69 -3.98 -15.42
C SER A 204 -8.45 -4.76 -15.05
N PHE A 205 -8.39 -5.98 -15.57
CA PHE A 205 -7.11 -6.62 -15.80
C PHE A 205 -6.38 -5.79 -16.86
N LEU A 206 -5.26 -5.17 -16.48
CA LEU A 206 -4.44 -4.43 -17.43
C LEU A 206 -3.65 -5.42 -18.29
N PRO A 207 -3.56 -5.22 -19.62
CA PRO A 207 -4.25 -4.20 -20.42
C PRO A 207 -5.71 -4.61 -20.77
N GLY A 208 -6.70 -3.77 -20.47
CA GLY A 208 -8.11 -4.03 -20.78
C GLY A 208 -8.94 -2.77 -21.07
N PHE A 209 -10.28 -2.87 -21.00
CA PHE A 209 -11.21 -1.87 -21.59
C PHE A 209 -10.98 -0.44 -21.11
N LYS A 210 -10.49 0.44 -22.01
CA LYS A 210 -10.33 1.88 -21.75
C LYS A 210 -11.67 2.63 -21.95
N GLY A 211 -11.81 3.77 -21.27
CA GLY A 211 -12.92 4.71 -21.47
C GLY A 211 -14.17 4.47 -20.60
N ALA A 212 -15.25 5.18 -20.92
CA ALA A 212 -16.45 5.20 -20.08
C ALA A 212 -17.20 3.85 -20.04
N ASN A 213 -17.81 3.57 -18.88
CA ASN A 213 -18.68 2.42 -18.62
C ASN A 213 -18.06 1.04 -19.01
N PRO A 214 -16.93 0.68 -18.39
CA PRO A 214 -16.15 -0.52 -18.70
C PRO A 214 -16.97 -1.82 -18.59
N TYR A 215 -17.83 -1.93 -17.57
CA TYR A 215 -18.65 -3.12 -17.35
C TYR A 215 -19.71 -3.32 -18.45
N LYS A 216 -20.26 -2.24 -19.02
CA LYS A 216 -21.14 -2.34 -20.18
C LYS A 216 -20.40 -2.82 -21.42
N GLN A 217 -19.14 -2.40 -21.60
CA GLN A 217 -18.29 -2.88 -22.69
C GLN A 217 -17.96 -4.37 -22.50
N ALA A 218 -17.60 -4.78 -21.29
CA ALA A 218 -17.33 -6.17 -20.92
C ALA A 218 -18.55 -7.07 -21.16
N HIS A 219 -19.74 -6.65 -20.74
CA HIS A 219 -21.00 -7.35 -20.99
C HIS A 219 -21.26 -7.53 -22.49
N ARG A 220 -21.19 -6.44 -23.26
CA ARG A 220 -21.40 -6.48 -24.72
C ARG A 220 -20.38 -7.36 -25.43
N ARG A 221 -19.15 -7.44 -24.92
CA ARG A 221 -18.08 -8.29 -25.47
C ARG A 221 -18.22 -9.75 -25.07
N GLY A 222 -19.09 -10.06 -24.09
CA GLY A 222 -19.37 -11.41 -23.62
C GLY A 222 -18.19 -12.04 -22.86
N VAL A 223 -17.42 -11.23 -22.13
CA VAL A 223 -16.25 -11.70 -21.38
C VAL A 223 -16.60 -12.84 -20.41
N LYS A 224 -15.60 -13.66 -20.07
CA LYS A 224 -15.74 -14.76 -19.11
C LYS A 224 -14.99 -14.54 -17.82
N LEU A 225 -14.30 -13.40 -17.74
CA LEU A 225 -13.54 -12.94 -16.59
C LEU A 225 -13.74 -11.43 -16.50
N ILE A 226 -13.89 -10.93 -15.28
CA ILE A 226 -13.65 -9.55 -14.91
C ILE A 226 -12.58 -9.56 -13.80
N GLY A 227 -11.90 -8.45 -13.58
CA GLY A 227 -10.86 -8.40 -12.56
C GLY A 227 -10.47 -6.99 -12.21
N ALA A 228 -9.61 -6.86 -11.21
CA ALA A 228 -9.11 -5.58 -10.76
C ALA A 228 -7.59 -5.64 -10.57
N THR A 229 -6.96 -4.48 -10.71
CA THR A 229 -5.51 -4.32 -10.56
C THR A 229 -5.24 -3.19 -9.58
N ALA A 230 -4.56 -3.49 -8.48
CA ALA A 230 -3.97 -2.49 -7.60
C ALA A 230 -2.50 -2.27 -7.96
N HIS A 231 -2.09 -1.02 -8.05
CA HIS A 231 -0.75 -0.63 -8.48
C HIS A 231 -0.31 0.67 -7.80
N PHE A 232 1.00 0.92 -7.77
CA PHE A 232 1.51 2.23 -7.40
C PHE A 232 1.14 3.27 -8.46
N VAL A 233 0.84 4.48 -8.04
CA VAL A 233 0.60 5.61 -8.94
C VAL A 233 1.92 6.08 -9.54
N THR A 234 1.91 6.35 -10.84
CA THR A 234 2.98 7.00 -11.59
C THR A 234 2.39 8.08 -12.50
N THR A 235 3.23 8.83 -13.21
CA THR A 235 2.78 9.80 -14.21
C THR A 235 2.10 9.15 -15.42
N ASP A 236 2.42 7.89 -15.71
CA ASP A 236 1.74 7.07 -16.72
C ASP A 236 0.43 6.51 -16.16
N LEU A 237 -0.70 7.04 -16.66
CA LEU A 237 -2.04 6.73 -16.17
C LEU A 237 -2.34 5.22 -16.22
N ASP A 238 -2.65 4.65 -15.06
CA ASP A 238 -2.97 3.22 -14.86
C ASP A 238 -1.85 2.26 -15.30
N GLU A 239 -0.58 2.69 -15.29
CA GLU A 239 0.55 1.87 -15.79
C GLU A 239 1.71 1.72 -14.78
N GLY A 240 1.52 2.16 -13.54
CA GLY A 240 2.54 2.01 -12.49
C GLY A 240 2.75 0.56 -12.02
N PRO A 241 3.80 0.30 -11.21
CA PRO A 241 4.15 -1.04 -10.76
C PRO A 241 2.98 -1.76 -10.06
N ILE A 242 2.58 -2.89 -10.63
CA ILE A 242 1.46 -3.71 -10.13
C ILE A 242 1.81 -4.32 -8.78
N ILE A 243 0.88 -4.26 -7.81
CA ILE A 243 1.01 -4.83 -6.46
C ILE A 243 0.19 -6.11 -6.34
N GLU A 244 -1.06 -6.08 -6.80
CA GLU A 244 -1.99 -7.21 -6.68
C GLU A 244 -2.99 -7.18 -7.85
N GLN A 245 -3.36 -8.38 -8.33
CA GLN A 245 -4.43 -8.58 -9.30
C GLN A 245 -5.27 -9.77 -8.89
N ASP A 246 -6.57 -9.69 -9.13
CA ASP A 246 -7.48 -10.84 -8.98
C ASP A 246 -8.55 -10.79 -10.08
N VAL A 247 -9.14 -11.95 -10.36
CA VAL A 247 -10.19 -12.12 -11.37
C VAL A 247 -11.32 -13.00 -10.85
N VAL A 248 -12.54 -12.71 -11.29
CA VAL A 248 -13.71 -13.55 -11.06
C VAL A 248 -14.31 -14.01 -12.39
N ARG A 249 -14.74 -15.27 -12.42
CA ARG A 249 -15.46 -15.83 -13.57
C ARG A 249 -16.87 -15.28 -13.65
N VAL A 250 -17.25 -14.91 -14.86
CA VAL A 250 -18.61 -14.50 -15.21
C VAL A 250 -19.06 -15.27 -16.46
N ASP A 251 -20.36 -15.36 -16.67
CA ASP A 251 -20.91 -16.02 -17.85
C ASP A 251 -22.05 -15.20 -18.48
N HIS A 252 -22.80 -15.83 -19.38
CA HIS A 252 -23.84 -15.17 -20.17
C HIS A 252 -25.15 -14.92 -19.40
N SER A 253 -25.31 -15.46 -18.18
CA SER A 253 -26.48 -15.18 -17.35
C SER A 253 -26.38 -13.85 -16.60
N TYR A 254 -25.17 -13.28 -16.48
CA TYR A 254 -24.93 -12.03 -15.77
C TYR A 254 -25.36 -10.82 -16.59
N SER A 255 -26.21 -9.99 -16.02
CA SER A 255 -26.54 -8.67 -16.53
C SER A 255 -25.39 -7.68 -16.31
N SER A 256 -25.40 -6.57 -17.06
CA SER A 256 -24.42 -5.49 -16.86
C SER A 256 -24.44 -4.90 -15.44
N ARG A 257 -25.56 -4.98 -14.71
CA ARG A 257 -25.66 -4.49 -13.32
C ARG A 257 -24.96 -5.45 -12.35
N GLU A 258 -25.15 -6.75 -12.52
CA GLU A 258 -24.48 -7.76 -11.69
C GLU A 258 -22.97 -7.76 -11.93
N LEU A 259 -22.52 -7.50 -13.16
CA LEU A 259 -21.09 -7.32 -13.45
C LEU A 259 -20.49 -6.11 -12.71
N VAL A 260 -21.24 -5.01 -12.56
CA VAL A 260 -20.78 -3.86 -11.77
C VAL A 260 -20.64 -4.24 -10.29
N GLN A 261 -21.61 -4.97 -9.73
CA GLN A 261 -21.57 -5.41 -8.33
C GLN A 261 -20.37 -6.33 -8.06
N LEU A 262 -20.21 -7.37 -8.88
CA LEU A 262 -19.05 -8.27 -8.78
C LEU A 262 -17.72 -7.52 -8.97
N GLY A 263 -17.70 -6.58 -9.90
CA GLY A 263 -16.54 -5.73 -10.12
C GLY A 263 -16.17 -4.88 -8.91
N GLN A 264 -17.16 -4.29 -8.23
CA GLN A 264 -16.95 -3.54 -6.98
C GLN A 264 -16.40 -4.44 -5.87
N ASP A 265 -16.90 -5.67 -5.74
CA ASP A 265 -16.40 -6.64 -4.76
C ASP A 265 -14.94 -7.02 -5.03
N GLU A 266 -14.58 -7.25 -6.30
CA GLU A 266 -13.19 -7.55 -6.70
C GLU A 266 -12.26 -6.33 -6.51
N GLU A 267 -12.70 -5.13 -6.89
CA GLU A 267 -11.96 -3.88 -6.66
C GLU A 267 -11.63 -3.68 -5.16
N ALA A 268 -12.63 -3.83 -4.29
CA ALA A 268 -12.45 -3.70 -2.84
C ALA A 268 -11.48 -4.75 -2.31
N ARG A 269 -11.64 -6.02 -2.72
CA ARG A 269 -10.78 -7.13 -2.28
C ARG A 269 -9.33 -6.93 -2.69
N VAL A 270 -9.09 -6.59 -3.95
CA VAL A 270 -7.75 -6.39 -4.52
C VAL A 270 -7.07 -5.19 -3.85
N LEU A 271 -7.78 -4.06 -3.73
CA LEU A 271 -7.23 -2.88 -3.07
C LEU A 271 -6.87 -3.17 -1.61
N ARG A 272 -7.77 -3.81 -0.85
CA ARG A 272 -7.51 -4.19 0.55
C ARG A 272 -6.26 -5.06 0.68
N ARG A 273 -6.07 -6.05 -0.21
CA ARG A 273 -4.86 -6.89 -0.19
C ARG A 273 -3.60 -6.07 -0.46
N ALA A 274 -3.63 -5.20 -1.48
CA ALA A 274 -2.48 -4.34 -1.80
C ALA A 274 -2.13 -3.40 -0.65
N VAL A 275 -3.13 -2.77 -0.02
CA VAL A 275 -2.93 -1.92 1.17
C VAL A 275 -2.39 -2.74 2.34
N GLY A 276 -2.89 -3.96 2.56
CA GLY A 276 -2.37 -4.87 3.58
C GLY A 276 -0.91 -5.25 3.35
N TRP A 277 -0.55 -5.60 2.12
CA TRP A 277 0.84 -5.90 1.75
C TRP A 277 1.75 -4.69 1.97
N PHE A 278 1.30 -3.50 1.62
CA PHE A 278 2.04 -2.27 1.90
C PHE A 278 2.24 -2.08 3.41
N ALA A 279 1.16 -2.15 4.18
CA ALA A 279 1.17 -1.91 5.61
C ALA A 279 2.00 -2.93 6.40
N GLU A 280 2.11 -4.16 5.91
CA GLU A 280 2.92 -5.23 6.50
C GLU A 280 4.37 -5.25 5.98
N ASN A 281 4.80 -4.21 5.26
CA ASN A 281 6.13 -4.07 4.66
C ASN A 281 6.47 -5.26 3.72
N ARG A 282 5.49 -5.71 2.92
CA ARG A 282 5.62 -6.86 2.00
C ARG A 282 5.86 -6.46 0.54
N VAL A 283 5.79 -5.17 0.22
CA VAL A 283 5.93 -4.65 -1.15
C VAL A 283 7.27 -3.93 -1.29
N LEU A 284 8.13 -4.40 -2.20
CA LEU A 284 9.38 -3.72 -2.57
C LEU A 284 9.37 -3.41 -4.07
N ALA A 285 9.74 -2.19 -4.47
CA ALA A 285 9.82 -1.79 -5.87
C ALA A 285 11.07 -2.37 -6.56
N ASP A 286 10.89 -2.90 -7.77
CA ASP A 286 11.95 -3.37 -8.68
C ASP A 286 11.77 -2.73 -10.06
N GLY A 287 12.14 -1.45 -10.16
CA GLY A 287 11.88 -0.64 -11.36
C GLY A 287 10.38 -0.54 -11.64
N ALA A 288 9.96 -1.01 -12.82
CA ALA A 288 8.55 -1.01 -13.23
C ALA A 288 7.70 -2.15 -12.63
N ARG A 289 8.27 -2.96 -11.72
CA ARG A 289 7.60 -4.13 -11.10
C ARG A 289 7.68 -4.05 -9.58
N THR A 290 7.01 -4.96 -8.91
CA THR A 290 7.11 -5.14 -7.46
C THR A 290 7.51 -6.56 -7.10
N ILE A 291 8.21 -6.69 -5.98
CA ILE A 291 8.43 -7.95 -5.27
C ILE A 291 7.46 -7.99 -4.10
N ILE A 292 6.66 -9.06 -4.02
CA ILE A 292 5.65 -9.27 -2.98
C ILE A 292 6.03 -10.46 -2.11
N PHE A 293 6.38 -10.21 -0.85
CA PHE A 293 6.70 -11.24 0.14
C PHE A 293 5.43 -11.68 0.87
N ARG A 294 4.85 -12.83 0.50
CA ARG A 294 3.55 -13.33 1.02
C ARG A 294 3.67 -14.10 2.32
#